data_AF-A0A821TQU3-F1
#
_entry.id   AF-A0A821TQU3-F1
#
_cell.length_a   1.000
_cell.length_b   1.000
_cell.length_c   1.000
_cell.angle_alpha   90.00
_cell.angle_beta   90.00
_cell.angle_gamma   90.00
#
_symmetry.space_group_name_H-M   'P 1'
#
loop_
_entity.id
_entity.type
_entity.pdbx_description
1 polymer ?
#
loop_
_entity_poly.entity_id
_entity_poly.type
_entity_poly.pdbx_seq_one_letter_code
_entity_poly.pdbx_strand_id
1 'polypeptide(L)'
;MAMTVDVCACLSQHKSTLLRELCDTNVLDVLVKKGLFSVNDLEVITSASGNEKCNYFIEVVSKQSGVKLQELCAVLNNECPKLAKELMNDRRKYVINGK
;
A
#
# COMPACT_ATOMS: atom_id res chain seq x y z
N MET A 1 10.32 8.11 -16.53
CA MET A 1 10.53 7.47 -15.20
C MET A 1 9.31 7.76 -14.34
N ALA A 2 8.29 6.90 -14.40
CA ALA A 2 7.07 7.03 -13.61
C ALA A 2 6.70 5.62 -13.13
N MET A 3 7.28 5.21 -12.00
CA MET A 3 7.02 3.89 -11.41
C MET A 3 6.49 4.01 -9.98
N THR A 4 6.55 5.21 -9.39
CA THR A 4 6.16 5.46 -8.00
C THR A 4 4.84 6.21 -7.85
N VAL A 5 4.34 6.84 -8.93
CA VAL A 5 3.22 7.79 -8.84
C VAL A 5 1.84 7.11 -8.74
N ASP A 6 1.72 5.83 -9.13
CA ASP A 6 0.40 5.20 -9.21
C ASP A 6 0.08 4.23 -8.07
N VAL A 7 1.08 3.75 -7.31
CA VAL A 7 0.82 2.83 -6.19
C VAL A 7 0.10 3.56 -5.06
N CYS A 8 0.59 4.75 -4.67
CA CYS A 8 -0.08 5.57 -3.65
C CYS A 8 -1.50 6.00 -4.08
N ALA A 9 -1.68 6.36 -5.36
CA ALA A 9 -2.99 6.72 -5.91
C ALA A 9 -3.97 5.53 -5.90
N CYS A 10 -3.52 4.35 -6.33
CA CYS A 10 -4.36 3.15 -6.35
C CYS A 10 -4.69 2.66 -4.92
N LEU A 11 -3.73 2.70 -4.00
CA LEU A 11 -3.99 2.42 -2.57
C LEU A 11 -5.00 3.41 -1.98
N SER A 12 -4.97 4.68 -2.42
CA SER A 12 -5.92 5.73 -2.00
C SER A 12 -7.32 5.56 -2.59
N GLN A 13 -7.43 5.05 -3.83
CA GLN A 13 -8.71 4.71 -4.45
C GLN A 13 -9.36 3.49 -3.79
N HIS A 14 -8.55 2.54 -3.33
CA HIS A 14 -9.00 1.28 -2.72
C HIS A 14 -8.92 1.28 -1.19
N LYS A 15 -9.10 2.45 -0.54
CA LYS A 15 -9.02 2.61 0.92
C LYS A 15 -9.88 1.63 1.71
N SER A 16 -11.09 1.32 1.25
CA SER A 16 -12.00 0.40 1.96
C SER A 16 -11.48 -1.05 1.96
N THR A 17 -10.97 -1.52 0.82
CA THR A 17 -10.36 -2.84 0.68
C THR A 17 -9.04 -2.90 1.41
N LEU A 18 -8.22 -1.85 1.25
CA LEU A 18 -6.94 -1.70 1.92
C LEU A 18 -7.08 -1.69 3.44
N LEU A 19 -8.04 -0.95 3.99
CA LEU A 19 -8.34 -0.93 5.41
C LEU A 19 -8.69 -2.32 5.92
N ARG A 20 -9.60 -2.99 5.23
CA ARG A 20 -10.09 -4.30 5.62
C ARG A 20 -8.94 -5.30 5.63
N GLU A 21 -8.14 -5.33 4.58
CA GLU A 21 -6.99 -6.22 4.49
C GLU A 21 -5.93 -5.82 5.53
N LEU A 22 -5.59 -4.53 5.71
CA LEU A 22 -4.65 -4.06 6.75
C LEU A 22 -5.12 -4.30 8.20
N CYS A 23 -6.39 -4.57 8.41
CA CYS A 23 -6.96 -4.90 9.71
C CYS A 23 -7.08 -6.41 9.91
N ASP A 24 -7.31 -7.16 8.84
CA ASP A 24 -7.45 -8.62 8.84
C ASP A 24 -6.10 -9.34 8.69
N THR A 25 -5.11 -8.68 8.07
CA THR A 25 -3.75 -9.19 7.85
C THR A 25 -2.69 -8.43 8.65
N ASN A 26 -1.59 -9.12 8.94
CA ASN A 26 -0.43 -8.58 9.65
C ASN A 26 0.59 -7.91 8.71
N VAL A 27 0.15 -7.43 7.55
CA VAL A 27 1.06 -6.90 6.52
C VAL A 27 1.93 -5.76 7.05
N LEU A 28 1.42 -4.95 7.98
CA LEU A 28 2.20 -3.88 8.62
C LEU A 28 3.39 -4.41 9.45
N ASP A 29 3.18 -5.50 10.20
CA ASP A 29 4.24 -6.15 10.98
C ASP A 29 5.29 -6.76 10.04
N VAL A 30 4.84 -7.41 8.95
CA VAL A 30 5.73 -7.98 7.92
C VAL A 30 6.55 -6.90 7.23
N LEU A 31 5.94 -5.76 6.91
CA LEU A 31 6.61 -4.62 6.28
C LEU A 31 7.68 -4.01 7.21
N VAL A 32 7.42 -3.92 8.51
CA VAL A 32 8.44 -3.49 9.49
C VAL A 32 9.55 -4.52 9.62
N LYS A 33 9.22 -5.81 9.72
CA LYS A 33 10.21 -6.90 9.76
C LYS A 33 11.12 -6.93 8.53
N LYS A 34 10.58 -6.56 7.37
CA LYS A 34 11.33 -6.42 6.11
C LYS A 34 12.15 -5.13 6.02
N GLY A 35 12.04 -4.23 7.00
CA GLY A 35 12.73 -2.94 7.01
C GLY A 35 12.16 -1.91 6.02
N LEU A 36 10.94 -2.15 5.54
CA LEU A 36 10.24 -1.24 4.61
C LEU A 36 9.57 -0.10 5.37
N PHE A 37 9.08 -0.39 6.57
CA PHE A 37 8.47 0.56 7.50
C PHE A 37 9.34 0.66 8.75
N SER A 38 9.41 1.86 9.33
CA SER A 38 9.98 2.02 10.66
C SER A 38 8.94 1.63 11.71
N VAL A 39 9.40 1.24 12.90
CA VAL A 39 8.50 1.02 14.06
C VAL A 39 7.66 2.27 14.34
N ASN A 40 8.25 3.46 14.15
CA ASN A 40 7.53 4.73 14.25
C ASN A 40 6.39 4.87 13.23
N ASP A 41 6.63 4.52 11.95
CA ASP A 41 5.60 4.57 10.91
C ASP A 41 4.47 3.58 11.21
N LEU A 42 4.84 2.37 11.67
CA LEU A 42 3.90 1.36 12.12
C LEU A 42 3.03 1.90 13.24
N GLU A 43 3.62 2.40 14.33
CA GLU A 43 2.89 2.88 15.50
C GLU A 43 1.88 3.98 15.14
N VAL A 44 2.27 4.92 14.28
CA VAL A 44 1.36 5.98 13.76
C VAL A 44 0.19 5.36 12.99
N ILE A 45 0.47 4.39 12.11
CA ILE A 45 -0.55 3.71 11.31
C ILE A 45 -1.46 2.84 12.21
N THR A 46 -0.92 2.17 13.23
CA THR A 46 -1.74 1.35 14.15
C THR A 46 -2.59 2.20 15.09
N SER A 47 -2.07 3.36 15.49
CA SER A 47 -2.76 4.32 16.36
C SER A 47 -3.85 5.08 15.61
N ALA A 48 -3.71 5.20 14.29
CA ALA A 48 -4.74 5.75 13.42
C ALA A 48 -5.91 4.78 13.23
N SER A 49 -7.13 5.31 13.25
CA SER A 49 -8.35 4.50 13.13
C SER A 49 -9.04 4.72 11.79
N GLY A 50 -9.59 3.65 11.22
CA GLY A 50 -10.32 3.74 9.95
C GLY A 50 -9.46 4.35 8.83
N ASN A 51 -10.05 5.31 8.12
CA ASN A 51 -9.49 5.86 6.88
C ASN A 51 -8.11 6.54 7.07
N GLU A 52 -7.80 7.01 8.28
CA GLU A 52 -6.52 7.63 8.60
C GLU A 52 -5.36 6.62 8.52
N LYS A 53 -5.58 5.38 8.99
CA LYS A 53 -4.61 4.27 8.87
C LYS A 53 -4.16 4.07 7.43
N CYS A 54 -5.12 4.09 6.51
CA CYS A 54 -4.84 4.00 5.08
C CYS A 54 -4.08 5.22 4.57
N ASN A 55 -4.48 6.43 4.98
CA ASN A 55 -3.82 7.67 4.57
C ASN A 55 -2.35 7.71 5.02
N TYR A 56 -2.06 7.37 6.27
CA TYR A 56 -0.69 7.29 6.77
C TYR A 56 0.12 6.22 6.03
N PHE A 57 -0.46 5.04 5.79
CA PHE A 57 0.20 4.00 4.99
C PHE A 57 0.58 4.52 3.61
N ILE A 58 -0.37 5.15 2.90
CA ILE A 58 -0.17 5.70 1.56
C ILE A 58 0.87 6.82 1.58
N GLU A 59 0.86 7.66 2.61
CA GLU A 59 1.82 8.76 2.77
C GLU A 59 3.24 8.22 2.98
N VAL A 60 3.41 7.22 3.86
CA VAL A 60 4.69 6.56 4.10
C VAL A 60 5.17 5.90 2.81
N VAL A 61 4.31 5.14 2.13
CA VAL A 61 4.56 4.54 0.81
C VAL A 61 5.00 5.60 -0.19
N SER A 62 4.31 6.73 -0.26
CA SER A 62 4.62 7.85 -1.16
C SER A 62 5.95 8.54 -0.81
N LYS A 63 6.39 8.47 0.44
CA LYS A 63 7.68 8.97 0.93
C LYS A 63 8.82 7.96 0.75
N GLN A 64 8.52 6.67 0.54
CA GLN A 64 9.53 5.64 0.31
C GLN A 64 10.08 5.67 -1.14
N SER A 65 11.36 5.36 -1.30
CA SER A 65 12.00 5.21 -2.61
C SER A 65 11.45 4.01 -3.39
N GLY A 66 11.46 4.10 -4.73
CA GLY A 66 10.94 3.08 -5.66
C GLY A 66 11.38 1.64 -5.41
N VAL A 67 12.57 1.43 -4.84
CA VAL A 67 13.09 0.09 -4.48
C VAL A 67 12.30 -0.53 -3.33
N LYS A 68 11.98 0.26 -2.30
CA LYS A 68 11.15 -0.19 -1.18
C LYS A 68 9.69 -0.33 -1.57
N LEU A 69 9.22 0.49 -2.52
CA LEU A 69 7.89 0.35 -3.11
C LEU A 69 7.72 -0.97 -3.85
N GLN A 70 8.75 -1.44 -4.55
CA GLN A 70 8.72 -2.72 -5.25
C GLN A 70 8.60 -3.89 -4.26
N GLU A 71 9.39 -3.87 -3.17
CA GLU A 71 9.28 -4.89 -2.12
C GLU A 71 7.97 -4.79 -1.35
N LEU A 72 7.47 -3.58 -1.09
CA LEU A 72 6.15 -3.38 -0.51
C LEU A 72 5.06 -4.00 -1.39
N CYS A 73 5.12 -3.77 -2.69
CA CYS A 73 4.19 -4.37 -3.64
C CYS A 73 4.28 -5.90 -3.64
N ALA A 74 5.49 -6.45 -3.54
CA ALA A 74 5.70 -7.90 -3.44
C ALA A 74 5.11 -8.49 -2.15
N VAL A 75 5.33 -7.83 -1.01
CA VAL A 75 4.74 -8.22 0.28
C VAL A 75 3.23 -8.10 0.26
N LEU A 76 2.68 -6.99 -0.26
CA LEU A 76 1.24 -6.81 -0.43
C LEU A 76 0.63 -7.86 -1.37
N ASN A 77 1.36 -8.31 -2.39
CA ASN A 77 0.89 -9.38 -3.27
C ASN A 77 0.85 -10.75 -2.59
N ASN A 78 1.67 -10.96 -1.56
CA ASN A 78 1.73 -12.20 -0.79
C ASN A 78 0.71 -12.19 0.37
N GLU A 79 0.70 -11.11 1.15
CA GLU A 79 -0.16 -10.96 2.33
C GLU A 79 -1.58 -10.51 1.96
N CYS A 80 -1.73 -9.64 0.96
CA CYS A 80 -3.01 -9.04 0.57
C CYS A 80 -3.30 -9.27 -0.94
N PRO A 81 -3.42 -10.53 -1.39
CA PRO A 81 -3.57 -10.84 -2.82
C PRO A 81 -4.82 -10.21 -3.44
N LYS A 82 -5.89 -9.96 -2.66
CA LYS A 82 -7.09 -9.25 -3.14
C LYS A 82 -6.78 -7.80 -3.46
N LEU A 83 -6.11 -7.09 -2.55
CA LEU A 83 -5.70 -5.71 -2.75
C LEU A 83 -4.71 -5.62 -3.92
N ALA A 84 -3.71 -6.50 -4.00
CA ALA A 84 -2.75 -6.52 -5.10
C ALA A 84 -3.41 -6.81 -6.45
N LYS A 85 -4.41 -7.70 -6.48
CA LYS A 85 -5.19 -7.99 -7.67
C LYS A 85 -6.05 -6.80 -8.11
N GLU A 86 -6.64 -6.07 -7.17
CA GLU A 86 -7.35 -4.81 -7.46
C GLU A 86 -6.38 -3.74 -7.97
N LEU A 87 -5.23 -3.54 -7.29
CA LEU A 87 -4.17 -2.62 -7.73
C LEU A 87 -3.68 -2.94 -9.16
N MET A 88 -3.47 -4.21 -9.49
CA MET A 88 -3.09 -4.65 -10.84
C MET A 88 -4.20 -4.46 -11.88
N ASN A 89 -5.46 -4.68 -11.49
CA ASN A 89 -6.62 -4.44 -12.36
C ASN A 89 -6.81 -2.95 -12.64
N ASP A 90 -6.68 -2.10 -11.62
CA ASP A 90 -6.78 -0.65 -11.75
C ASP A 90 -5.64 -0.08 -12.60
N ARG A 91 -4.41 -0.55 -12.37
CA ARG A 91 -3.26 -0.21 -13.23
C ARG A 91 -3.48 -0.62 -14.68
N ARG A 92 -4.05 -1.80 -14.94
CA ARG A 92 -4.45 -2.17 -16.32
C ARG A 92 -5.53 -1.25 -16.85
N LYS A 93 -6.55 -0.89 -16.06
CA LYS A 93 -7.61 0.02 -16.50
C LYS A 93 -7.07 1.43 -16.80
N TYR A 94 -6.17 1.98 -16.00
CA TYR A 94 -5.54 3.27 -16.24
C TYR A 94 -4.65 3.26 -17.48
N VAL A 95 -3.90 2.19 -17.72
CA VAL A 95 -3.05 2.03 -18.91
C VAL A 95 -3.90 1.83 -20.19
N ILE A 96 -5.08 1.20 -20.08
CA ILE A 96 -5.96 0.92 -21.23
C ILE A 96 -6.93 2.10 -21.51
N ASN A 97 -7.23 2.94 -20.51
CA ASN A 97 -8.21 4.03 -20.61
C ASN A 97 -7.57 5.44 -20.63
N GLY A 98 -6.25 5.55 -20.78
CA GLY A 98 -5.58 6.82 -21.10
C GLY A 98 -5.83 7.21 -22.56
N LYS A 99 -6.99 7.83 -22.82
CA LYS A 99 -7.32 8.48 -24.08
C LYS A 99 -7.03 9.98 -23.97
#